data_AF-A0A1V6UI32-F1
#
_entry.id   AF-A0A1V6UI32-F1
#
_cell.length_a   1.000
_cell.length_b   1.000
_cell.length_c   1.000
_cell.angle_alpha   90.00
_cell.angle_beta   90.00
_cell.angle_gamma   90.00
#
_symmetry.space_group_name_H-M   'P 1'
#
loop_
_entity.id
_entity.type
_entity.pdbx_description
1 polymer ?
#
loop_
_entity_poly.entity_id
_entity_poly.type
_entity_poly.pdbx_seq_one_letter_code
_entity_poly.pdbx_strand_id
1 'polypeptide(L)'
;MNPYITDPDRIPPSDLYADLPLYGRYSPKPDGFCIDLQHINSQSPHSLQYWASVLSICSKSVRIYPADESSRDVFALGSIIVKSGHLHTQESAEYPEIDYSYADANEVQATTLAKNVLTHV
;
A
#
# COMPACT_ATOMS: atom_id res chain seq x y z
N MET A 1 -3.57 23.73 6.97
CA MET A 1 -3.45 22.27 7.22
C MET A 1 -2.17 21.81 6.54
N ASN A 2 -1.27 21.12 7.24
CA ASN A 2 -0.06 20.56 6.63
C ASN A 2 -0.34 19.09 6.27
N PRO A 3 -0.39 18.73 4.98
CA PRO A 3 -0.72 17.37 4.55
C PRO A 3 0.35 16.34 4.93
N TYR A 4 1.53 16.78 5.35
CA TYR A 4 2.66 15.92 5.71
C TYR A 4 2.73 15.58 7.21
N ILE A 5 1.78 16.05 8.04
CA ILE A 5 1.75 15.69 9.47
C ILE A 5 1.18 14.27 9.63
N THR A 6 2.06 13.31 9.84
CA THR A 6 1.73 11.88 10.02
C THR A 6 1.51 11.47 11.47
N ASP A 7 1.85 12.35 12.42
CA ASP A 7 1.67 12.13 13.86
C ASP A 7 0.22 12.45 14.27
N PRO A 8 -0.56 11.45 14.76
CA PRO A 8 -1.95 11.62 15.17
C PRO A 8 -2.17 12.75 16.18
N ASP A 9 -1.24 12.93 17.12
CA ASP A 9 -1.37 13.92 18.21
C ASP A 9 -1.26 15.36 17.69
N ARG A 10 -0.83 15.52 16.43
CA ARG A 10 -0.62 16.82 15.77
C ARG A 10 -1.67 17.10 14.69
N ILE A 11 -2.67 16.23 14.52
CA ILE A 11 -3.73 16.40 13.53
C ILE A 11 -4.79 17.36 14.10
N PRO A 12 -5.13 18.44 13.37
CA PRO A 12 -6.15 19.38 13.84
C PRO A 12 -7.54 18.73 13.83
N PRO A 13 -8.45 19.08 14.75
CA PRO A 13 -9.83 18.58 14.73
C PRO A 13 -10.63 18.93 13.46
N SER A 14 -10.17 19.93 12.70
CA SER A 14 -10.77 20.35 11.43
C SER A 14 -10.21 19.58 10.23
N ASP A 15 -9.47 18.49 10.44
CA ASP A 15 -8.90 17.70 9.35
C ASP A 15 -10.01 16.92 8.63
N LEU A 16 -10.07 17.09 7.31
CA LEU A 16 -11.09 16.47 6.46
C LEU A 16 -10.89 14.95 6.32
N TYR A 17 -9.74 14.44 6.71
CA TYR A 17 -9.38 13.02 6.63
C TYR A 17 -9.31 12.35 8.01
N ALA A 18 -9.79 13.02 9.06
CA ALA A 18 -9.72 12.51 10.43
C ALA A 18 -10.50 11.19 10.63
N ASP A 19 -11.46 10.91 9.75
CA ASP A 19 -12.31 9.72 9.73
C ASP A 19 -11.73 8.56 8.90
N LEU A 20 -10.68 8.79 8.12
CA LEU A 20 -10.00 7.73 7.39
C LEU A 20 -9.17 6.84 8.33
N PRO A 21 -9.02 5.54 8.03
CA PRO A 21 -8.08 4.67 8.74
C PRO A 21 -6.68 5.27 8.79
N LEU A 22 -6.07 5.30 9.98
CA LEU A 22 -4.78 5.97 10.23
C LEU A 22 -4.76 7.43 9.74
N TYR A 23 -5.91 8.12 9.69
CA TYR A 23 -6.05 9.49 9.21
C TYR A 23 -5.63 9.70 7.74
N GLY A 24 -5.60 8.61 6.95
CA GLY A 24 -5.04 8.62 5.60
C GLY A 24 -3.53 8.86 5.57
N ARG A 25 -2.85 8.74 6.71
CA ARG A 25 -1.43 9.07 6.88
C ARG A 25 -0.70 7.92 7.58
N TYR A 26 0.59 7.81 7.31
CA TYR A 26 1.39 6.76 7.92
C TYR A 26 2.73 7.31 8.37
N SER A 27 3.07 7.02 9.62
CA SER A 27 4.39 7.29 10.18
C SER A 27 5.10 5.96 10.44
N PRO A 28 5.98 5.49 9.54
CA PRO A 28 6.75 4.28 9.76
C PRO A 28 7.56 4.39 11.05
N LYS A 29 7.59 3.31 11.83
CA LYS A 29 8.44 3.22 13.01
C LYS A 29 9.78 2.58 12.64
N PRO A 30 10.90 2.97 13.27
CA PRO A 30 12.22 2.39 12.99
C PRO A 30 12.30 0.87 13.20
N ASP A 31 11.48 0.34 14.12
CA ASP A 31 11.34 -1.09 14.44
C ASP A 31 10.19 -1.76 13.67
N GLY A 32 9.67 -1.09 12.64
CA GLY A 32 8.61 -1.60 11.79
C GLY A 32 9.06 -2.78 10.92
N PHE A 33 8.07 -3.43 10.31
CA PHE A 33 8.30 -4.51 9.36
C PHE A 33 9.17 -4.06 8.18
N CYS A 34 10.17 -4.85 7.82
CA CYS A 34 10.99 -4.63 6.64
C CYS A 34 10.85 -5.83 5.70
N ILE A 35 10.70 -5.55 4.40
CA ILE A 35 10.65 -6.62 3.41
C ILE A 35 12.03 -7.25 3.20
N ASP A 36 12.01 -8.51 2.79
CA ASP A 36 13.17 -9.17 2.22
C ASP A 36 13.28 -8.79 0.73
N LEU A 37 14.34 -8.04 0.41
CA LEU A 37 14.57 -7.46 -0.91
C LEU A 37 14.72 -8.53 -2.01
N GLN A 38 15.04 -9.78 -1.67
CA GLN A 38 15.19 -10.85 -2.64
C GLN A 38 13.88 -11.23 -3.36
N HIS A 39 12.72 -10.84 -2.79
CA HIS A 39 11.40 -11.16 -3.34
C HIS A 39 10.83 -10.07 -4.24
N ILE A 40 11.49 -8.90 -4.34
CA ILE A 40 11.03 -7.79 -5.19
C ILE A 40 11.06 -8.22 -6.67
N ASN A 41 9.96 -7.96 -7.38
CA ASN A 41 9.78 -8.29 -8.80
C ASN A 41 10.00 -9.78 -9.15
N SER A 42 9.86 -10.68 -8.16
CA SER A 42 10.05 -12.12 -8.36
C SER A 42 8.72 -12.86 -8.36
N GLN A 43 8.52 -13.69 -9.39
CA GLN A 43 7.36 -14.58 -9.52
C GLN A 43 7.69 -16.04 -9.17
N SER A 44 8.84 -16.30 -8.53
CA SER A 44 9.18 -17.65 -8.11
C SER A 44 8.18 -18.16 -7.07
N PRO A 45 7.91 -19.48 -6.98
CA PRO A 45 6.98 -20.03 -6.00
C PRO A 45 7.29 -19.61 -4.56
N HIS A 46 8.57 -19.52 -4.19
CA HIS A 46 9.01 -19.05 -2.89
C HIS A 46 8.66 -17.56 -2.65
N SER A 47 8.86 -16.69 -3.65
CA SER A 47 8.51 -15.27 -3.53
C SER A 47 7.00 -15.08 -3.44
N LEU A 48 6.21 -15.87 -4.17
CA LEU A 48 4.75 -15.84 -4.05
C LEU A 48 4.28 -16.26 -2.65
N GLN A 49 4.89 -17.28 -2.05
CA GLN A 49 4.61 -17.67 -0.66
C GLN A 49 4.98 -16.57 0.33
N TYR A 50 6.12 -15.91 0.12
CA TYR A 50 6.52 -14.74 0.91
C TYR A 50 5.48 -13.61 0.81
N TRP A 51 5.08 -13.22 -0.41
CA TRP A 51 4.09 -12.15 -0.56
C TRP A 51 2.71 -12.53 0.01
N ALA A 52 2.33 -13.80 -0.05
CA ALA A 52 1.12 -14.28 0.62
C ALA A 52 1.20 -14.16 2.15
N SER A 53 2.38 -14.38 2.76
CA SER A 53 2.57 -14.15 4.21
C SER A 53 2.60 -12.66 4.59
N VAL A 54 3.08 -11.80 3.70
CA VAL A 54 2.95 -10.34 3.85
C VAL A 54 1.48 -9.90 3.78
N LEU A 55 0.71 -10.46 2.86
CA LEU A 55 -0.74 -10.18 2.75
C LEU A 55 -1.51 -10.66 3.99
N SER A 56 -1.12 -11.77 4.60
CA SER A 56 -1.84 -12.30 5.78
C SER A 56 -1.80 -11.37 7.00
N ILE A 57 -0.81 -10.48 7.07
CA ILE A 57 -0.70 -9.46 8.12
C ILE A 57 -1.29 -8.09 7.71
N CYS A 58 -1.73 -7.94 6.45
CA CYS A 58 -2.41 -6.75 5.95
C CYS A 58 -3.89 -6.71 6.38
N SER A 59 -4.14 -6.53 7.67
CA SER A 59 -5.49 -6.44 8.22
C SER A 59 -6.07 -5.00 8.19
N LYS A 60 -7.34 -4.85 8.58
CA LYS A 60 -7.99 -3.53 8.74
C LYS A 60 -7.23 -2.57 9.67
N SER A 61 -6.41 -3.08 10.61
CA SER A 61 -5.65 -2.24 11.55
C SER A 61 -4.46 -1.51 10.93
N VAL A 62 -3.94 -2.01 9.80
CA VAL A 62 -2.81 -1.42 9.07
C VAL A 62 -3.24 -0.82 7.73
N ARG A 63 -4.56 -0.77 7.49
CA ARG A 63 -5.15 -0.14 6.32
C ARG A 63 -5.11 1.38 6.51
N ILE A 64 -4.60 2.10 5.52
CA ILE A 64 -4.57 3.57 5.49
C ILE A 64 -5.66 4.15 4.58
N TYR A 65 -6.13 3.35 3.61
CA TYR A 65 -7.17 3.76 2.68
C TYR A 65 -8.02 2.55 2.28
N PRO A 66 -9.33 2.53 2.60
CA PRO A 66 -10.23 1.54 2.03
C PRO A 66 -10.48 1.88 0.56
N ALA A 67 -10.46 0.88 -0.31
CA ALA A 67 -10.89 1.06 -1.68
C ALA A 67 -12.40 1.27 -1.78
N ASP A 68 -12.80 2.03 -2.79
CA ASP A 68 -14.15 2.05 -3.34
C ASP A 68 -14.42 0.80 -4.19
N GLU A 69 -15.65 0.69 -4.71
CA GLU A 69 -16.07 -0.41 -5.57
C GLU A 69 -15.07 -0.59 -6.73
N SER A 70 -14.59 -1.82 -6.95
CA SER A 70 -13.60 -2.22 -7.97
C SER A 70 -12.13 -1.78 -7.78
N SER A 71 -11.78 -1.13 -6.66
CA SER A 71 -10.41 -0.68 -6.37
C SER A 71 -9.65 -1.60 -5.40
N ARG A 72 -8.40 -1.26 -5.03
CA ARG A 72 -7.56 -2.01 -4.08
C ARG A 72 -7.40 -1.25 -2.75
N ASP A 73 -7.61 -1.93 -1.63
CA ASP A 73 -7.29 -1.35 -0.32
C ASP A 73 -5.79 -1.02 -0.27
N VAL A 74 -5.44 0.08 0.41
CA VAL A 74 -4.05 0.48 0.64
C VAL A 74 -3.69 0.25 2.10
N PHE A 75 -2.63 -0.51 2.31
CA PHE A 75 -2.07 -0.84 3.62
C PHE A 75 -0.68 -0.25 3.75
N ALA A 76 -0.34 0.17 4.96
CA ALA A 76 1.01 0.58 5.30
C ALA A 76 1.60 -0.38 6.33
N LEU A 77 2.65 -1.09 5.92
CA LEU A 77 3.26 -2.15 6.70
C LEU A 77 4.76 -1.89 6.82
N GLY A 78 5.15 -1.23 7.91
CA GLY A 78 6.54 -0.89 8.18
C GLY A 78 7.15 -0.06 7.06
N SER A 79 8.09 -0.62 6.30
CA SER A 79 8.80 0.09 5.23
C SER A 79 8.09 0.06 3.87
N ILE A 80 6.91 -0.55 3.75
CA ILE A 80 6.23 -0.74 2.46
C ILE A 80 4.77 -0.28 2.47
N ILE A 81 4.29 0.05 1.27
CA ILE A 81 2.87 0.21 0.97
C ILE A 81 2.41 -1.00 0.17
N VAL A 82 1.30 -1.61 0.57
CA VAL A 82 0.68 -2.74 -0.13
C VAL A 82 -0.67 -2.29 -0.67
N LYS A 83 -0.93 -2.49 -1.97
CA LYS A 83 -2.24 -2.28 -2.59
C LYS A 83 -2.84 -3.65 -2.91
N SER A 84 -3.95 -4.03 -2.28
CA SER A 84 -4.54 -5.35 -2.50
C SER A 84 -6.05 -5.38 -2.23
N GLY A 85 -6.79 -6.12 -3.04
CA GLY A 85 -8.22 -6.40 -2.84
C GLY A 85 -8.50 -7.63 -1.96
N HIS A 86 -7.50 -8.23 -1.31
CA HIS A 86 -7.67 -9.52 -0.62
C HIS A 86 -8.68 -9.53 0.55
N LEU A 87 -9.06 -8.37 1.08
CA LEU A 87 -10.10 -8.25 2.12
C LEU A 87 -11.50 -8.05 1.53
N HIS A 88 -11.63 -7.87 0.21
CA HIS A 88 -12.91 -7.74 -0.46
C HIS A 88 -13.52 -9.15 -0.57
N THR A 89 -14.59 -9.39 0.17
CA THR A 89 -15.35 -10.65 0.12
C THR A 89 -15.89 -10.87 -1.28
N GLN A 90 -15.83 -12.11 -1.79
CA GLN A 90 -16.43 -12.49 -3.07
C GLN A 90 -17.95 -12.21 -3.17
N GLU A 91 -18.63 -11.85 -2.07
CA GLU A 91 -20.03 -11.41 -2.10
C GLU A 91 -20.22 -10.04 -2.76
N SER A 92 -19.16 -9.23 -2.94
CA SER A 92 -19.18 -8.03 -3.78
C SER A 92 -18.86 -8.32 -5.26
N ALA A 93 -19.02 -9.55 -5.72
CA ALA A 93 -18.79 -10.01 -7.09
C ALA A 93 -19.78 -9.44 -8.13
N GLU A 94 -20.45 -8.33 -7.84
CA GLU A 94 -21.13 -7.56 -8.89
C GLU A 94 -20.14 -6.94 -9.89
N TYR A 95 -18.87 -6.77 -9.48
CA TYR A 95 -17.82 -6.23 -10.35
C TYR A 95 -16.64 -7.20 -10.52
N PRO A 96 -16.21 -7.47 -11.76
CA PRO A 96 -14.99 -8.26 -12.00
C PRO A 96 -13.78 -7.53 -11.41
N GLU A 97 -12.88 -8.29 -10.79
CA GLU A 97 -11.59 -7.77 -10.32
C GLU A 97 -10.85 -7.11 -11.49
N ILE A 98 -10.39 -5.88 -11.31
CA ILE A 98 -9.64 -5.15 -12.34
C ILE A 98 -8.27 -5.78 -12.48
N ASP A 99 -7.89 -6.16 -13.69
CA ASP A 99 -6.52 -6.58 -14.00
C ASP A 99 -5.60 -5.35 -14.03
N TYR A 100 -4.67 -5.29 -13.07
CA TYR A 100 -3.68 -4.22 -12.93
C TYR A 100 -2.35 -4.52 -13.63
N SER A 101 -2.22 -5.63 -14.37
CA SER A 101 -0.96 -6.06 -15.01
C SER A 101 -0.29 -4.95 -15.84
N TYR A 102 -1.06 -4.22 -16.65
CA TYR A 102 -0.56 -3.10 -17.44
C TYR A 102 -0.19 -1.88 -16.60
N ALA A 103 -0.96 -1.57 -15.57
CA ALA A 103 -0.66 -0.46 -14.67
C ALA A 103 0.65 -0.73 -13.91
N ASP A 104 0.81 -1.94 -13.39
CA ASP A 104 2.01 -2.36 -12.67
C ASP A 104 3.25 -2.35 -13.60
N ALA A 105 3.10 -2.83 -14.85
CA ALA A 105 4.18 -2.75 -15.85
C ALA A 105 4.56 -1.31 -16.20
N ASN A 106 3.58 -0.40 -16.26
CA ASN A 106 3.82 1.02 -16.48
C ASN A 106 4.54 1.67 -15.29
N GLU A 107 4.18 1.34 -14.04
CA GLU A 107 4.85 1.85 -12.83
C GLU A 107 6.33 1.41 -12.78
N VAL A 108 6.66 0.17 -13.16
CA VAL A 108 8.04 -0.32 -13.24
C VAL A 108 8.86 0.45 -14.28
N GLN A 109 8.28 0.69 -15.46
CA GLN A 109 8.94 1.49 -16.51
C GLN A 109 9.13 2.94 -16.08
N ALA A 110 8.10 3.57 -15.49
CA ALA A 110 8.17 4.93 -14.97
C ALA A 110 9.24 5.07 -13.89
N THR A 111 9.34 4.11 -12.98
CA THR A 111 10.39 4.06 -11.94
C THR A 111 11.78 4.03 -12.56
N THR A 112 11.97 3.26 -13.63
CA THR A 112 13.24 3.16 -14.33
C THR A 112 13.63 4.50 -14.98
N LEU A 113 12.67 5.18 -15.62
CA LEU A 113 12.88 6.51 -16.19
C LEU A 113 13.20 7.55 -15.10
N ALA A 114 12.47 7.53 -13.99
CA ALA A 114 12.65 8.47 -12.89
C ALA A 114 14.04 8.33 -12.24
N LYS A 115 14.54 7.10 -12.04
CA LYS A 115 15.88 6.85 -11.48
C LYS A 115 17.00 7.51 -12.27
N ASN A 116 16.87 7.60 -13.60
CA ASN A 116 17.87 8.23 -14.45
C ASN A 116 17.92 9.76 -14.27
N VAL A 117 16.82 10.37 -13.83
CA VAL A 117 16.71 11.82 -13.61
C VAL A 117 17.01 12.18 -12.15
N LEU A 118 16.64 11.31 -11.20
CA LEU A 118 16.76 11.53 -9.76
C LEU A 118 18.12 11.10 -9.19
N THR A 119 19.21 11.21 -9.96
CA THR A 119 20.56 10.71 -9.64
C THR A 119 21.22 11.29 -8.37
N HIS A 120 20.52 12.13 -7.60
CA HIS A 120 21.00 12.84 -6.41
C HIS A 120 20.01 12.90 -5.22
N VAL A 121 19.11 11.94 -5.07
CA VAL A 121 18.26 11.84 -3.86
C VAL A 121 18.71 10.71 -2.95
#